data_AF-A0A540W705-F1
#
_entry.id   AF-A0A540W705-F1
#
_cell.length_a   1.000
_cell.length_b   1.000
_cell.length_c   1.000
_cell.angle_alpha   90.00
_cell.angle_beta   90.00
_cell.angle_gamma   90.00
#
_symmetry.space_group_name_H-M   'P 1'
#
loop_
_entity.id
_entity.type
_entity.pdbx_description
1 polymer ?
#
loop_
_entity_poly.entity_id
_entity_poly.type
_entity_poly.pdbx_seq_one_letter_code
_entity_poly.pdbx_strand_id
1 'polypeptide(L)'
;MTALTAAERGELAERLLPVAAKLACVVRGDGDHHDVAHHTEHLDRTELIALIVVLAGLVDPDQRVTDALSYLTWDEHGRPAPATKSGPTTIRNLAGRVGGPMELGADMVSTSERIQRARHLYLHDGLTVTEVARAIGAGPKTVARWRDLGGWQQAPTIGEADSRPSRRRPAA
;
A
#
# COMPACT_ATOMS: atom_id res chain seq x y z
N MET A 1 -16.81 24.44 -0.10
CA MET A 1 -17.78 23.34 -0.20
C MET A 1 -18.49 23.25 1.13
N THR A 2 -19.81 23.44 1.15
CA THR A 2 -20.60 23.32 2.38
C THR A 2 -20.71 21.84 2.72
N ALA A 3 -20.51 21.49 4.00
CA ALA A 3 -20.68 20.10 4.43
C ALA A 3 -22.16 19.71 4.34
N LEU A 4 -22.45 18.56 3.71
CA LEU A 4 -23.80 17.99 3.67
C LEU A 4 -24.29 17.72 5.10
N THR A 5 -25.58 17.97 5.34
CA THR A 5 -26.27 17.56 6.55
C THR A 5 -26.42 16.03 6.63
N ALA A 6 -26.79 15.50 7.80
CA ALA A 6 -27.02 14.07 7.95
C ALA A 6 -28.18 13.56 7.07
N ALA A 7 -29.24 14.36 6.92
CA ALA A 7 -30.40 14.02 6.08
C ALA A 7 -30.00 13.96 4.60
N GLU A 8 -29.30 14.99 4.09
CA GLU A 8 -28.81 15.02 2.71
C GLU A 8 -27.84 13.86 2.41
N ARG A 9 -27.01 13.45 3.39
CA ARG A 9 -26.16 12.25 3.24
C ARG A 9 -26.98 10.97 3.14
N GLY A 10 -28.07 10.86 3.91
CA GLY A 10 -28.98 9.71 3.86
C GLY A 10 -29.67 9.60 2.50
N GLU A 11 -30.24 10.70 2.01
CA GLU A 11 -30.88 10.78 0.69
C GLU A 11 -29.89 10.46 -0.44
N LEU A 12 -28.67 10.98 -0.33
CA LEU A 12 -27.60 10.67 -1.28
C LEU A 12 -27.24 9.18 -1.26
N ALA A 13 -27.11 8.56 -0.09
CA ALA A 13 -26.81 7.14 0.04
C ALA A 13 -27.93 6.27 -0.56
N GLU A 14 -29.20 6.59 -0.30
CA GLU A 14 -30.35 5.89 -0.86
C GLU A 14 -30.40 6.01 -2.39
N ARG A 15 -30.15 7.21 -2.93
CA ARG A 15 -30.08 7.45 -4.38
C ARG A 15 -28.97 6.63 -5.05
N LEU A 16 -27.84 6.43 -4.39
CA LEU A 16 -26.70 5.69 -4.92
C LEU A 16 -26.81 4.16 -4.76
N LEU A 17 -27.77 3.67 -3.98
CA LEU A 17 -27.91 2.24 -3.70
C LEU A 17 -28.07 1.37 -4.99
N PRO A 18 -28.88 1.76 -6.00
CA PRO A 18 -28.98 1.00 -7.24
C PRO A 18 -27.66 0.95 -8.02
N VAL A 19 -26.90 2.06 -8.03
CA VAL A 19 -25.59 2.13 -8.69
C VAL A 19 -24.59 1.22 -7.98
N ALA A 20 -24.55 1.26 -6.64
CA ALA A 20 -23.69 0.40 -5.83
C ALA A 20 -24.00 -1.09 -6.06
N ALA A 21 -25.28 -1.47 -6.08
CA ALA A 21 -25.70 -2.84 -6.35
C ALA A 21 -25.29 -3.30 -7.76
N LYS A 22 -25.50 -2.45 -8.78
CA LYS A 22 -25.11 -2.75 -10.16
C LYS A 22 -23.60 -2.92 -10.31
N LEU A 23 -22.81 -2.04 -9.70
CA LEU A 23 -21.35 -2.14 -9.68
C LEU A 23 -20.87 -3.42 -8.97
N ALA A 24 -21.52 -3.81 -7.88
CA ALA A 24 -21.20 -5.07 -7.19
C ALA A 24 -21.42 -6.29 -8.09
N CYS A 25 -22.46 -6.28 -8.94
CA CYS A 25 -22.70 -7.32 -9.95
C CYS A 25 -21.64 -7.30 -11.07
N VAL A 26 -21.38 -6.12 -11.65
CA VAL A 26 -20.39 -5.95 -12.75
C VAL A 26 -19.02 -6.47 -12.31
N VAL A 27 -18.54 -6.04 -11.14
CA VAL A 27 -17.23 -6.43 -10.60
C VAL A 27 -17.16 -7.93 -10.26
N ARG A 28 -18.30 -8.61 -10.10
CA ARG A 28 -18.38 -10.07 -9.86
C ARG A 28 -18.48 -10.91 -11.13
N GLY A 29 -18.32 -10.30 -12.30
CA GLY A 29 -18.22 -11.00 -13.59
C GLY A 29 -19.41 -10.78 -14.54
N ASP A 30 -20.38 -9.95 -14.17
CA ASP A 30 -21.51 -9.60 -15.06
C ASP A 30 -21.13 -8.53 -16.10
N GLY A 31 -19.93 -7.96 -16.02
CA GLY A 31 -19.47 -6.91 -16.94
C GLY A 31 -17.96 -6.69 -16.92
N ASP A 32 -17.53 -5.65 -17.61
CA ASP A 32 -16.13 -5.27 -17.73
C ASP A 32 -15.84 -3.83 -17.22
N HIS A 33 -14.64 -3.34 -17.47
CA HIS A 33 -14.22 -2.00 -17.08
C HIS A 33 -15.01 -0.86 -17.75
N HIS A 34 -15.57 -1.07 -18.95
CA HIS A 34 -16.43 -0.09 -19.61
C HIS A 34 -17.78 0.04 -18.89
N ASP A 35 -18.33 -1.07 -18.40
CA ASP A 35 -19.57 -1.03 -17.60
C ASP A 35 -19.38 -0.25 -16.30
N VAL A 36 -18.23 -0.43 -15.63
CA VAL A 36 -17.87 0.37 -14.44
C VAL A 36 -17.76 1.85 -14.78
N ALA A 37 -17.10 2.20 -15.90
CA ALA A 37 -16.96 3.58 -16.34
C ALA A 37 -18.32 4.22 -16.64
N HIS A 38 -19.17 3.54 -17.40
CA HIS A 38 -20.53 3.99 -17.74
C HIS A 38 -21.38 4.28 -16.48
N HIS A 39 -21.23 3.49 -15.42
CA HIS A 39 -21.96 3.70 -14.17
C HIS A 39 -21.37 4.78 -13.25
N THR A 40 -20.17 5.29 -13.54
CA THR A 40 -19.47 6.25 -12.67
C THR A 40 -19.17 7.58 -13.35
N GLU A 41 -19.20 7.66 -14.68
CA GLU A 41 -18.81 8.86 -15.44
C GLU A 41 -19.70 10.10 -15.20
N HIS A 42 -20.93 9.90 -14.74
CA HIS A 42 -21.86 10.99 -14.44
C HIS A 42 -21.82 11.46 -12.99
N LEU A 43 -21.08 10.75 -12.12
CA LEU A 43 -21.03 11.06 -10.70
C LEU A 43 -19.99 12.12 -10.42
N ASP A 44 -20.37 13.12 -9.64
CA ASP A 44 -19.40 14.10 -9.15
C ASP A 44 -18.50 13.52 -8.04
N ARG A 45 -17.51 14.30 -7.59
CA ARG A 45 -16.59 13.86 -6.54
C ARG A 45 -17.28 13.51 -5.22
N THR A 46 -18.33 14.25 -4.85
CA THR A 46 -19.10 14.03 -3.62
C THR A 46 -19.89 12.73 -3.72
N GLU A 47 -20.52 12.49 -4.88
CA GLU A 47 -21.26 11.27 -5.17
C GLU A 47 -20.36 10.05 -5.25
N LEU A 48 -19.16 10.15 -5.85
CA LEU A 48 -18.16 9.07 -5.85
C LEU A 48 -17.70 8.72 -4.43
N ILE A 49 -17.46 9.71 -3.57
CA ILE A 49 -17.09 9.45 -2.16
C ILE A 49 -18.26 8.78 -1.43
N ALA A 50 -19.48 9.26 -1.62
CA ALA A 50 -20.66 8.65 -1.01
C ALA A 50 -20.88 7.22 -1.52
N LEU A 51 -20.63 6.96 -2.81
CA LEU A 51 -20.73 5.63 -3.42
C LEU A 51 -19.76 4.63 -2.76
N ILE A 52 -18.53 5.05 -2.44
CA ILE A 52 -17.57 4.20 -1.69
C ILE A 52 -18.15 3.82 -0.33
N VAL A 53 -18.77 4.76 0.38
CA VAL A 53 -19.38 4.50 1.69
C VAL A 53 -20.56 3.53 1.57
N VAL A 54 -21.41 3.71 0.55
CA VAL A 54 -22.54 2.80 0.28
C VAL A 54 -22.05 1.40 -0.06
N LEU A 55 -21.06 1.27 -0.95
CA LEU A 55 -20.44 -0.01 -1.30
C LEU A 55 -19.85 -0.70 -0.06
N ALA A 56 -19.18 0.04 0.82
CA ALA A 56 -18.67 -0.49 2.07
C ALA A 56 -19.81 -0.94 3.01
N GLY A 57 -20.94 -0.22 3.02
CA GLY A 57 -22.14 -0.57 3.79
C GLY A 57 -22.86 -1.83 3.31
N LEU A 58 -22.67 -2.24 2.05
CA LEU A 58 -23.21 -3.49 1.51
C LEU A 58 -22.41 -4.74 1.93
N VAL A 59 -21.21 -4.56 2.47
CA VAL A 59 -20.34 -5.65 2.88
C VAL A 59 -20.82 -6.20 4.22
N ASP A 60 -21.03 -7.52 4.30
CA ASP A 60 -21.27 -8.20 5.57
C ASP A 60 -19.95 -8.25 6.38
N PRO A 61 -19.82 -7.51 7.50
CA PRO A 61 -18.58 -7.46 8.27
C PRO A 61 -18.23 -8.81 8.92
N ASP A 62 -19.21 -9.68 9.10
CA ASP A 62 -19.03 -10.99 9.72
C ASP A 62 -18.70 -12.09 8.69
N GLN A 63 -18.76 -11.76 7.38
CA GLN A 63 -18.26 -12.61 6.31
C GLN A 63 -16.73 -12.82 6.45
N ARG A 64 -16.26 -14.02 6.08
CA ARG A 64 -14.83 -14.32 6.00
C ARG A 64 -14.20 -13.55 4.84
N VAL A 65 -12.98 -13.05 5.06
CA VAL A 65 -12.23 -12.31 4.04
C VAL A 65 -12.02 -13.13 2.77
N THR A 66 -11.77 -14.43 2.89
CA THR A 66 -11.64 -15.35 1.75
C THR A 66 -12.90 -15.40 0.90
N ASP A 67 -14.05 -15.46 1.54
CA ASP A 67 -15.33 -15.64 0.86
C ASP A 67 -15.69 -14.33 0.15
N ALA A 68 -15.45 -13.20 0.83
CA ALA A 68 -15.63 -11.86 0.29
C ALA A 68 -14.69 -11.53 -0.87
N LEU A 69 -13.48 -12.11 -0.93
CA LEU A 69 -12.50 -11.87 -2.00
C LEU A 69 -12.38 -13.03 -3.00
N SER A 70 -13.22 -14.07 -2.88
CA SER A 70 -13.15 -15.26 -3.73
C SER A 70 -13.29 -14.95 -5.22
N TYR A 71 -14.07 -13.91 -5.57
CA TYR A 71 -14.23 -13.45 -6.95
C TYR A 71 -13.00 -12.68 -7.49
N LEU A 72 -12.06 -12.28 -6.62
CA LEU A 72 -10.81 -11.61 -6.96
C LEU A 72 -9.60 -12.54 -6.94
N THR A 73 -9.80 -13.83 -6.69
CA THR A 73 -8.74 -14.82 -6.74
C THR A 73 -8.82 -15.60 -8.04
N TRP A 74 -7.80 -15.48 -8.88
CA TRP A 74 -7.65 -16.24 -10.12
C TRP A 74 -6.47 -17.20 -10.03
N ASP A 75 -6.60 -18.36 -10.68
CA ASP A 75 -5.48 -19.28 -10.89
C ASP A 75 -4.58 -18.80 -12.04
N GLU A 76 -3.49 -19.52 -12.28
CA GLU A 76 -2.53 -19.26 -13.37
C GLU A 76 -3.14 -19.36 -14.78
N HIS A 77 -4.37 -19.85 -14.91
CA HIS A 77 -5.13 -19.96 -16.14
C HIS A 77 -6.26 -18.93 -16.25
N GLY A 78 -6.32 -17.96 -15.32
CA GLY A 78 -7.35 -16.92 -15.31
C GLY A 78 -8.74 -17.40 -14.89
N ARG A 79 -8.85 -18.57 -14.27
CA ARG A 79 -10.11 -19.10 -13.74
C ARG A 79 -10.24 -18.72 -12.27
N PRO A 80 -11.46 -18.51 -11.74
CA PRO A 80 -11.66 -18.29 -10.31
C PRO A 80 -11.00 -19.42 -9.51
N ALA A 81 -10.01 -19.09 -8.68
CA ALA A 81 -9.33 -20.07 -7.86
C ALA A 81 -10.32 -20.62 -6.84
N PRO A 82 -10.33 -21.94 -6.58
CA PRO A 82 -11.14 -22.50 -5.51
C PRO A 82 -10.73 -21.82 -4.20
N ALA A 83 -11.72 -21.41 -3.40
CA ALA A 83 -11.47 -20.80 -2.10
C ALA A 83 -10.50 -21.69 -1.31
N THR A 84 -9.24 -21.25 -1.21
CA THR A 84 -8.25 -21.94 -0.40
C THR A 84 -8.79 -21.90 1.03
N LYS A 85 -8.63 -23.00 1.77
CA LYS A 85 -9.01 -23.09 3.20
C LYS A 85 -8.12 -22.14 4.01
N SER A 86 -8.32 -20.84 3.85
CA SER A 86 -7.60 -19.81 4.58
C SER A 86 -8.30 -19.57 5.91
N GLY A 87 -7.54 -19.03 6.85
CA GLY A 87 -7.90 -18.97 8.26
C GLY A 87 -9.23 -18.24 8.56
N PRO A 88 -9.75 -18.36 9.79
CA PRO A 88 -11.09 -17.92 10.19
C PRO A 88 -11.25 -16.38 10.31
N THR A 89 -10.46 -15.59 9.60
CA THR A 89 -10.46 -14.12 9.74
C THR A 89 -11.66 -13.52 9.01
N THR A 90 -12.57 -12.90 9.76
CA THR A 90 -13.67 -12.08 9.24
C THR A 90 -13.20 -10.69 8.86
N ILE A 91 -13.98 -9.98 8.04
CA ILE A 91 -13.70 -8.59 7.66
C ILE A 91 -13.62 -7.70 8.91
N ARG A 92 -14.54 -7.88 9.87
CA ARG A 92 -14.53 -7.18 11.17
C ARG A 92 -13.21 -7.38 11.92
N ASN A 93 -12.73 -8.63 12.01
CA ASN A 93 -11.47 -8.93 12.68
C ASN A 93 -10.27 -8.34 11.95
N LEU A 94 -10.30 -8.30 10.61
CA LEU A 94 -9.27 -7.66 9.81
C LEU A 94 -9.25 -6.14 10.03
N ALA A 95 -10.41 -5.49 10.06
CA ALA A 95 -10.54 -4.05 10.32
C ALA A 95 -9.96 -3.66 11.69
N GLY A 96 -10.15 -4.49 12.72
CA GLY A 96 -9.55 -4.29 14.04
C GLY A 96 -8.00 -4.31 14.04
N ARG A 97 -7.36 -4.91 13.03
CA ARG A 97 -5.90 -4.87 12.86
C ARG A 97 -5.39 -3.58 12.24
N VAL A 98 -6.28 -2.79 11.65
CA VAL A 98 -5.97 -1.45 11.13
C VAL A 98 -5.83 -0.42 12.28
N GLY A 99 -6.13 -0.83 13.53
CA GLY A 99 -6.15 0.01 14.73
C GLY A 99 -4.82 0.22 15.46
N GLY A 100 -3.68 0.28 14.77
CA GLY A 100 -2.61 1.16 15.24
C GLY A 100 -3.03 2.62 14.99
N PRO A 101 -2.38 3.65 15.58
CA PRO A 101 -2.53 5.01 15.07
C PRO A 101 -2.06 5.02 13.61
N MET A 102 -2.99 4.82 12.68
CA MET A 102 -2.78 5.09 11.28
C MET A 102 -2.86 6.61 11.21
N GLU A 103 -1.72 7.28 11.40
CA GLU A 103 -1.56 8.71 11.13
C GLU A 103 -1.79 8.97 9.64
N LEU A 104 -3.07 8.92 9.25
CA LEU A 104 -3.62 9.09 7.91
C LEU A 104 -3.44 10.52 7.35
N GLY A 105 -2.54 11.31 7.94
CA GLY A 105 -2.17 12.65 7.47
C GLY A 105 -0.66 12.95 7.52
N ALA A 106 0.17 12.12 8.15
CA ALA A 106 1.60 12.39 8.31
C ALA A 106 2.50 11.46 7.48
N ASP A 107 2.10 10.21 7.19
CA ASP A 107 3.07 9.19 6.77
C ASP A 107 3.34 9.07 5.25
N MET A 108 2.46 9.58 4.39
CA MET A 108 2.71 9.63 2.94
C MET A 108 3.62 10.80 2.53
N VAL A 109 3.60 11.90 3.28
CA VAL A 109 4.62 12.96 3.16
C VAL A 109 5.92 12.52 3.87
N SER A 110 5.83 11.70 4.93
CA SER A 110 7.02 11.16 5.62
C SER A 110 7.82 10.16 4.77
N THR A 111 7.20 9.32 3.95
CA THR A 111 7.97 8.24 3.29
C THR A 111 9.02 8.80 2.31
N SER A 112 8.65 9.79 1.50
CA SER A 112 9.59 10.46 0.59
C SER A 112 10.68 11.23 1.34
N GLU A 113 10.34 11.95 2.40
CA GLU A 113 11.30 12.68 3.23
C GLU A 113 12.23 11.74 4.00
N ARG A 114 11.71 10.62 4.51
CA ARG A 114 12.48 9.57 5.18
C ARG A 114 13.41 8.87 4.20
N ILE A 115 12.98 8.62 2.97
CA ILE A 115 13.84 8.09 1.91
C ILE A 115 14.94 9.09 1.55
N GLN A 116 14.62 10.38 1.40
CA GLN A 116 15.61 11.43 1.12
C GLN A 116 16.62 11.57 2.27
N ARG A 117 16.14 11.58 3.52
CA ARG A 117 16.99 11.63 4.71
C ARG A 117 17.86 10.38 4.86
N ALA A 118 17.30 9.19 4.61
CA ALA A 118 18.06 7.95 4.59
C ALA A 118 19.18 7.98 3.54
N ARG A 119 18.86 8.48 2.35
CA ARG A 119 19.82 8.65 1.26
C ARG A 119 20.95 9.61 1.65
N HIS A 120 20.63 10.75 2.28
CA HIS A 120 21.63 11.71 2.73
C HIS A 120 22.58 11.09 3.76
N LEU A 121 22.04 10.51 4.83
CA LEU A 121 22.82 9.86 5.89
C LEU A 121 23.71 8.74 5.33
N TYR A 122 23.20 7.98 4.36
CA TYR A 122 23.95 6.89 3.75
C TYR A 122 25.05 7.38 2.82
N LEU A 123 24.76 8.29 1.89
CA LEU A 123 25.69 8.72 0.84
C LEU A 123 26.69 9.79 1.28
N HIS A 124 26.27 10.72 2.14
CA HIS A 124 27.09 11.87 2.53
C HIS A 124 27.74 11.69 3.90
N ASP A 125 26.99 11.15 4.86
CA ASP A 125 27.49 11.01 6.23
C ASP A 125 28.17 9.65 6.46
N GLY A 126 28.12 8.74 5.48
CA GLY A 126 28.84 7.47 5.49
C GLY A 126 28.25 6.41 6.43
N LEU A 127 27.03 6.62 6.95
CA LEU A 127 26.42 5.69 7.91
C LEU A 127 26.09 4.34 7.25
N THR A 128 26.24 3.27 8.03
CA THR A 128 25.79 1.93 7.62
C THR A 128 24.26 1.85 7.59
N VAL A 129 23.71 0.87 6.86
CA VAL A 129 22.26 0.62 6.77
C VAL A 129 21.60 0.52 8.15
N THR A 130 22.26 -0.12 9.12
CA THR A 130 21.74 -0.29 10.48
C THR A 130 21.70 1.03 11.25
N GLU A 131 22.70 1.89 11.08
CA GLU A 131 22.77 3.22 11.71
C GLU A 131 21.74 4.17 11.09
N VAL A 132 21.62 4.16 9.76
CA VAL A 132 20.57 4.90 9.05
C VAL A 132 19.19 4.48 9.53
N ALA A 133 18.92 3.17 9.61
CA ALA A 133 17.65 2.62 10.09
C ALA A 133 17.32 3.08 11.51
N ARG A 134 18.30 3.08 12.42
CA ARG A 134 18.15 3.61 13.77
C ARG A 134 17.85 5.11 13.78
N ALA A 135 18.57 5.89 12.97
CA ALA A 135 18.45 7.35 12.93
C ALA A 135 17.07 7.84 12.42
N ILE A 136 16.41 7.06 11.56
CA ILE A 136 15.13 7.43 10.95
C ILE A 136 13.94 6.59 11.45
N GLY A 137 14.14 5.77 12.48
CA GLY A 137 13.11 4.90 13.06
C GLY A 137 12.52 3.89 12.07
N ALA A 138 13.34 3.33 11.17
CA ALA A 138 12.92 2.33 10.18
C ALA A 138 13.54 0.96 10.47
N GLY A 139 12.98 -0.09 9.85
CA GLY A 139 13.59 -1.42 9.88
C GLY A 139 14.83 -1.50 8.98
N PRO A 140 15.93 -2.19 9.39
CA PRO A 140 17.13 -2.34 8.57
C PRO A 140 16.87 -2.93 7.18
N LYS A 141 15.94 -3.89 7.07
CA LYS A 141 15.52 -4.48 5.79
C LYS A 141 14.85 -3.46 4.86
N THR A 142 14.10 -2.51 5.41
CA THR A 142 13.45 -1.45 4.66
C THR A 142 14.48 -0.51 4.05
N VAL A 143 15.49 -0.10 4.84
CA VAL A 143 16.58 0.77 4.36
C VAL A 143 17.46 0.05 3.33
N ALA A 144 17.76 -1.24 3.54
CA ALA A 144 18.48 -2.04 2.55
C ALA A 144 17.72 -2.09 1.21
N ARG A 145 16.40 -2.34 1.26
CA ARG A 145 15.54 -2.33 0.06
C ARG A 145 15.54 -0.97 -0.64
N TRP A 146 15.49 0.14 0.09
CA TRP A 146 15.57 1.48 -0.51
C TRP A 146 16.92 1.76 -1.16
N ARG A 147 18.02 1.37 -0.52
CA ARG A 147 19.36 1.45 -1.08
C ARG A 147 19.47 0.68 -2.40
N ASP A 148 18.96 -0.55 -2.41
CA ASP A 148 19.06 -1.44 -3.57
C ASP A 148 18.19 -0.95 -4.74
N LEU A 149 16.94 -0.53 -4.47
CA LEU A 149 16.05 0.05 -5.49
C LEU A 149 16.54 1.41 -5.99
N GLY A 150 17.15 2.22 -5.12
CA GLY A 150 17.64 3.56 -5.42
C GLY A 150 19.06 3.61 -5.97
N GLY A 151 19.77 2.48 -6.04
CA GLY A 151 21.14 2.39 -6.53
C GLY A 151 22.15 3.20 -5.70
N TRP A 152 21.97 3.29 -4.38
CA TRP A 152 22.84 4.12 -3.54
C TRP A 152 24.18 3.44 -3.28
N GLN A 153 25.27 4.07 -3.72
CA GLN A 153 26.64 3.61 -3.49
C GLN A 153 27.42 4.68 -2.74
N GLN A 154 28.04 4.30 -1.62
CA GLN A 154 28.93 5.20 -0.89
C GLN A 154 30.18 5.49 -1.73
N ALA A 155 30.66 6.72 -1.66
CA ALA A 155 31.96 7.03 -2.23
C ALA A 155 33.03 6.18 -1.51
N PRO A 156 34.05 5.67 -2.23
CA PRO A 156 35.14 4.95 -1.62
C PRO A 156 35.79 5.84 -0.56
N THR A 157 35.80 5.39 0.68
CA THR A 157 36.44 6.08 1.79
C THR A 157 37.92 6.28 1.44
N ILE A 158 38.33 7.54 1.31
CA ILE A 158 39.72 7.94 1.04
C ILE A 158 40.54 7.58 2.28
N GLY A 159 40.91 6.32 2.40
CA GLY A 159 41.59 5.76 3.58
C GLY A 159 42.01 4.31 3.45
N GLU A 160 41.46 3.56 2.48
CA GLU A 160 41.80 2.15 2.27
C GLU A 160 42.75 1.91 1.07
N ALA A 161 43.40 2.96 0.56
CA ALA A 161 44.29 2.88 -0.59
C ALA A 161 45.76 2.54 -0.26
N ASP A 162 46.16 2.45 1.01
CA ASP A 162 47.58 2.32 1.39
C ASP A 162 47.98 1.00 2.10
N SER A 163 47.19 -0.06 1.90
CA SER A 163 47.51 -1.40 2.40
C SER A 163 47.91 -2.34 1.26
N ARG A 164 48.90 -1.96 0.43
CA ARG A 164 49.60 -2.92 -0.42
C ARG A 164 50.82 -3.47 0.35
N PRO A 165 50.88 -4.77 0.66
CA PRO A 165 52.08 -5.34 1.27
C PRO A 165 53.21 -5.32 0.25
N SER A 166 54.25 -4.53 0.55
CA SER A 166 55.54 -4.53 -0.11
C SER A 166 56.11 -5.95 -0.15
N ARG A 167 56.08 -6.59 -1.33
CA ARG A 167 56.79 -7.85 -1.58
C ARG A 167 58.30 -7.57 -1.54
N ARG A 168 58.94 -7.82 -0.39
CA ARG A 168 60.39 -8.01 -0.33
C ARG A 168 60.74 -9.29 -1.08
N ARG A 169 61.42 -9.13 -2.22
CA ARG A 169 62.18 -10.18 -2.92
C ARG A 169 63.47 -10.44 -2.11
N PRO A 170 63.76 -11.67 -1.64
CA PRO A 170 65.10 -12.00 -1.22
C PRO A 170 65.98 -12.27 -2.46
N ALA A 171 67.19 -11.74 -2.42
CA ALA A 171 68.24 -11.95 -3.41
C ALA A 171 68.93 -13.30 -3.16
N ALA A 172 69.16 -14.05 -4.23
CA ALA A 172 70.26 -14.99 -4.42
C ALA A 172 70.50 -15.11 -5.93
#